data_AF-A0A944IRZ4-F1
#
_entry.id   AF-A0A944IRZ4-F1
#
_cell.length_a   1.000
_cell.length_b   1.000
_cell.length_c   1.000
_cell.angle_alpha   90.00
_cell.angle_beta   90.00
_cell.angle_gamma   90.00
#
_symmetry.space_group_name_H-M   'P 1'
#
loop_
_entity.id
_entity.type
_entity.pdbx_description
1 polymer ?
#
loop_
_entity_poly.entity_id
_entity_poly.type
_entity_poly.pdbx_seq_one_letter_code
_entity_poly.pdbx_strand_id
1 'polypeptide(L)'
;MPRLRIRRTTWPRPALILTDTPRPTCPRCQGEGGRSYDYGDHETGEYAGTEWDPCTCWNEEQHWTVLPLPHLPRRRTAADPWDTGDEPPF
;
A
#
# COMPACT_ATOMS: atom_id res chain seq x y z
N MET A 1 13.57 5.88 1.72
CA MET A 1 12.82 4.68 1.28
C MET A 1 11.42 5.08 0.86
N PRO A 2 10.99 4.70 -0.36
CA PRO A 2 9.59 4.82 -0.75
C PRO A 2 8.68 4.03 0.19
N ARG A 3 7.54 4.60 0.60
CA ARG A 3 6.60 3.95 1.52
C ARG A 3 5.39 3.48 0.74
N LEU A 4 5.28 2.16 0.56
CA LEU A 4 4.09 1.53 -0.04
C LEU A 4 2.84 1.91 0.76
N ARG A 5 1.80 2.34 0.06
CA ARG A 5 0.55 2.77 0.70
C ARG A 5 -0.66 2.09 0.07
N ILE A 6 -1.46 1.44 0.90
CA ILE A 6 -2.76 0.90 0.48
C ILE A 6 -3.83 1.96 0.76
N ARG A 7 -4.63 2.30 -0.24
CA ARG A 7 -5.79 3.20 -0.13
C ARG A 7 -7.03 2.53 -0.68
N ARG A 8 -8.20 2.94 -0.20
CA ARG A 8 -9.49 2.56 -0.78
C ARG A 8 -9.91 3.62 -1.80
N THR A 9 -10.24 3.20 -3.02
CA THR A 9 -10.93 4.03 -4.01
C THR A 9 -12.40 3.63 -4.08
N THR A 10 -13.27 4.56 -4.46
CA THR A 10 -14.70 4.33 -4.70
C THR A 10 -15.07 4.41 -6.19
N TRP A 11 -14.19 4.94 -7.03
CA TRP A 11 -14.41 5.13 -8.46
C TRP A 11 -13.43 4.28 -9.28
N PRO A 12 -13.85 3.68 -10.40
CA PRO A 12 -15.23 3.57 -10.91
C PRO A 12 -16.07 2.54 -10.13
N ARG A 13 -15.42 1.69 -9.32
CA ARG A 13 -16.02 0.79 -8.33
C ARG A 13 -15.17 0.79 -7.05
N PRO A 14 -15.75 0.45 -5.89
CA PRO A 14 -14.99 0.27 -4.66
C PRO A 14 -13.85 -0.74 -4.86
N ALA A 15 -12.63 -0.34 -4.53
CA ALA A 15 -11.46 -1.22 -4.62
C ALA A 15 -10.35 -0.78 -3.66
N LEU A 16 -9.45 -1.70 -3.32
CA LEU A 16 -8.17 -1.37 -2.73
C LEU A 16 -7.15 -1.11 -3.84
N ILE A 17 -6.50 0.03 -3.76
CA ILE A 17 -5.42 0.44 -4.65
C ILE A 17 -4.11 0.54 -3.88
N LEU A 18 -3.02 0.18 -4.54
CA LEU A 18 -1.67 0.56 -4.15
C LEU A 18 -1.37 1.91 -4.76
N THR A 19 -0.90 2.81 -3.91
CA THR A 19 -0.32 4.10 -4.26
C THR A 19 1.09 4.14 -3.72
N ASP A 20 1.89 5.09 -4.20
CA ASP A 20 3.25 5.26 -3.72
C ASP A 20 4.00 3.92 -3.88
N THR A 21 3.96 3.35 -5.09
CA THR A 21 4.65 2.10 -5.43
C THR A 21 5.47 2.26 -6.70
N PRO A 22 6.72 1.78 -6.74
CA PRO A 22 7.50 1.76 -7.96
C PRO A 22 6.83 0.86 -9.00
N ARG A 23 7.12 1.10 -10.29
CA ARG A 23 6.59 0.27 -11.37
C ARG A 23 7.05 -1.20 -11.17
N PRO A 24 6.14 -2.18 -11.02
CA PRO A 24 6.52 -3.57 -10.70
C PRO A 24 7.42 -4.22 -11.75
N THR A 25 7.22 -3.86 -13.03
CA THR A 25 7.99 -4.38 -14.16
C THR A 25 9.08 -3.41 -14.62
N CYS A 26 9.56 -2.52 -13.74
CA CYS A 26 10.63 -1.60 -14.10
C CYS A 26 11.91 -2.37 -14.46
N PRO A 27 12.50 -2.20 -15.66
CA PRO A 27 13.73 -2.90 -16.01
C PRO A 27 14.95 -2.41 -15.21
N ARG A 28 14.88 -1.23 -14.58
CA ARG A 28 16.00 -0.65 -13.81
C ARG A 28 16.06 -1.14 -12.36
N CYS A 29 14.91 -1.30 -11.71
CA CYS A 29 14.84 -1.70 -10.29
C CYS A 29 13.98 -2.94 -10.02
N GLN A 30 13.35 -3.53 -11.04
CA GLN A 30 12.54 -4.76 -10.94
C GLN A 30 11.41 -4.69 -9.90
N GLY A 31 10.90 -3.48 -9.63
CA GLY A 31 9.84 -3.27 -8.65
C GLY A 31 10.33 -2.94 -7.23
N GLU A 32 11.64 -2.88 -6.98
CA GLU A 32 12.21 -2.52 -5.67
C GLU A 32 12.17 -1.01 -5.38
N GLY A 33 12.05 -0.18 -6.43
CA GLY A 33 11.98 1.28 -6.32
C GLY A 33 13.32 1.97 -6.09
N GLY A 34 14.42 1.24 -6.18
CA GLY A 34 15.78 1.75 -6.14
C GLY A 34 16.77 0.60 -6.16
N ARG A 35 18.04 0.91 -5.98
CA ARG A 35 19.12 -0.08 -5.89
C ARG A 35 20.02 0.25 -4.72
N SER A 36 20.33 -0.77 -3.93
CA SER A 36 21.41 -0.72 -2.96
C SER A 36 22.72 -1.05 -3.63
N TYR A 37 23.78 -0.35 -3.28
CA TYR A 37 25.15 -0.73 -3.63
C TYR A 37 26.06 -0.54 -2.43
N ASP A 38 26.85 -1.57 -2.17
CA ASP A 38 27.89 -1.53 -1.17
C ASP A 38 29.10 -0.79 -1.74
N TYR A 39 29.71 0.06 -0.92
CA TYR A 39 30.93 0.76 -1.27
C TYR A 39 32.00 0.55 -0.19
N GLY A 40 33.25 0.54 -0.65
CA GLY A 40 34.41 0.42 0.20
C GLY A 40 35.03 1.78 0.51
N ASP A 41 35.78 1.84 1.60
CA ASP A 41 36.65 2.95 1.93
C ASP A 41 37.69 3.15 0.82
N HIS A 42 37.95 4.40 0.44
CA HIS A 42 38.82 4.71 -0.69
C HIS A 42 40.30 4.42 -0.41
N GLU A 43 40.72 4.36 0.86
CA GLU A 43 42.11 4.14 1.27
C GLU A 43 42.37 2.66 1.62
N THR A 44 41.45 2.01 2.33
CA THR A 44 41.63 0.62 2.80
C THR A 44 40.98 -0.43 1.91
N GLY A 45 39.98 -0.03 1.10
CA GLY A 45 39.16 -0.95 0.32
C GLY A 45 38.20 -1.82 1.16
N GLU A 46 38.15 -1.60 2.48
CA GLU A 46 37.23 -2.30 3.38
C GLU A 46 35.81 -1.79 3.20
N TYR A 47 34.81 -2.60 3.56
CA TYR A 47 33.40 -2.19 3.49
C TYR A 47 33.14 -0.94 4.33
N ALA A 48 32.68 0.14 3.69
CA ALA A 48 32.40 1.43 4.33
C ALA A 48 30.90 1.67 4.52
N GLY A 49 30.06 1.09 3.67
CA GLY A 49 28.61 1.17 3.83
C GLY A 49 27.83 0.72 2.61
N THR A 50 26.51 0.87 2.71
CA THR A 50 25.57 0.66 1.62
C THR A 50 24.85 1.98 1.34
N GLU A 51 24.85 2.41 0.09
CA GLU A 51 24.05 3.55 -0.36
C GLU A 51 22.81 3.07 -1.13
N TRP A 52 21.75 3.87 -1.09
CA TRP A 52 20.50 3.62 -1.80
C TRP A 52 20.27 4.68 -2.88
N ASP A 53 20.27 4.27 -4.15
CA ASP A 53 19.88 5.12 -5.28
C ASP A 53 18.42 4.88 -5.66
N PRO A 54 17.53 5.88 -5.50
CA PRO A 54 16.11 5.75 -5.82
C PRO A 54 15.88 5.64 -7.33
N CYS A 55 15.00 4.72 -7.72
CA CYS A 55 14.66 4.55 -9.12
C CYS A 55 13.65 5.61 -9.58
N THR A 56 13.92 6.24 -10.71
CA THR A 56 13.03 7.22 -11.36
C THR A 56 11.72 6.64 -11.90
N CYS A 57 11.47 5.34 -11.71
CA CYS A 57 10.22 4.71 -12.11
C CYS A 57 9.05 5.01 -11.16
N TRP A 58 9.33 5.69 -10.05
CA TRP A 58 8.32 6.18 -9.13
C TRP A 58 7.42 7.22 -9.81
N ASN A 59 6.11 7.06 -9.66
CA ASN A 59 5.13 8.04 -10.11
C ASN A 59 4.00 8.13 -9.08
N GLU A 60 3.80 9.31 -8.51
CA GLU A 60 2.77 9.58 -7.49
C GLU A 60 1.35 9.43 -8.05
N GLU A 61 1.17 9.62 -9.35
CA GLU A 61 -0.12 9.45 -10.02
C GLU A 61 -0.43 7.98 -10.33
N GLN A 62 0.58 7.11 -10.29
CA GLN A 62 0.41 5.71 -10.64
C GLN A 62 -0.22 4.93 -9.47
N HIS A 63 -1.35 4.29 -9.77
CA HIS A 63 -2.10 3.49 -8.82
C HIS A 63 -2.45 2.12 -9.41
N TRP A 64 -2.36 1.08 -8.59
CA TRP A 64 -2.63 -0.30 -9.00
C TRP A 64 -3.80 -0.87 -8.22
N THR A 65 -4.87 -1.28 -8.90
CA THR A 65 -5.96 -1.99 -8.24
C THR A 65 -5.50 -3.39 -7.85
N VAL A 66 -5.50 -3.68 -6.56
CA VAL A 66 -5.10 -5.00 -6.02
C VAL A 66 -6.32 -5.88 -5.78
N LEU A 67 -7.39 -5.30 -5.24
CA LEU A 67 -8.58 -6.07 -4.87
C LEU A 67 -9.85 -5.24 -5.12
N PRO A 68 -10.73 -5.65 -6.05
CA PRO A 68 -12.06 -5.07 -6.15
C PRO A 68 -12.87 -5.43 -4.90
N LEU A 69 -13.55 -4.45 -4.31
CA LEU A 69 -14.40 -4.65 -3.14
C LEU A 69 -15.86 -4.82 -3.58
N PRO A 70 -16.58 -5.81 -3.05
CA PRO A 70 -18.00 -5.96 -3.34
C PRO A 70 -18.78 -4.74 -2.80
N HIS A 71 -19.83 -4.34 -3.54
CA HIS A 71 -20.82 -3.38 -3.04
C HIS A 71 -21.64 -4.06 -1.95
N LEU A 72 -21.12 -4.12 -0.73
CA LEU A 72 -21.90 -4.57 0.41
C LEU A 72 -23.06 -3.58 0.59
N PRO A 73 -24.32 -4.03 0.50
CA PRO A 73 -25.44 -3.18 0.89
C PRO A 73 -25.14 -2.71 2.30
N ARG A 74 -25.19 -1.39 2.52
CA ARG A 74 -24.99 -0.76 3.82
C ARG A 74 -25.75 -1.61 4.82
N ARG A 75 -25.05 -2.31 5.72
CA ARG A 75 -25.71 -3.06 6.80
C ARG A 75 -26.66 -2.05 7.42
N ARG A 76 -27.96 -2.18 7.14
CA ARG A 76 -28.96 -1.72 8.09
C ARG A 76 -28.48 -2.39 9.36
N THR A 77 -28.17 -1.60 10.37
CA THR A 77 -28.06 -2.09 11.75
C THR A 77 -29.19 -3.09 11.86
N ALA A 78 -28.85 -4.37 11.78
CA ALA A 78 -29.83 -5.41 12.01
C ALA A 78 -30.25 -5.08 13.42
N ALA A 79 -31.51 -4.66 13.59
CA ALA A 79 -32.11 -4.66 14.90
C ALA A 79 -31.69 -5.99 15.52
N ASP A 80 -31.04 -5.91 16.68
CA ASP A 80 -30.57 -7.10 17.35
C ASP A 80 -31.77 -8.06 17.40
N PRO A 81 -31.68 -9.28 16.84
CA PRO A 81 -32.78 -10.23 16.89
C PRO A 81 -33.22 -10.55 18.33
N TRP A 82 -32.40 -10.18 19.32
CA TRP A 82 -32.63 -10.30 20.75
C TRP A 82 -33.06 -8.98 21.42
N ASP A 83 -33.34 -7.91 20.67
CA ASP A 83 -34.03 -6.72 21.16
C ASP A 83 -35.54 -7.03 21.33
N THR A 84 -35.83 -8.07 22.11
CA THR A 84 -37.11 -8.24 22.76
C THR A 84 -37.17 -7.16 23.83
N GLY A 85 -37.88 -6.07 23.53
CA GLY A 85 -38.07 -4.90 24.39
C GLY A 85 -38.77 -5.20 25.73
N ASP A 86 -38.19 -6.11 26.51
CA ASP A 86 -38.51 -6.44 27.89
C ASP A 86 -37.64 -5.59 28.84
N GLU A 87 -37.52 -4.28 28.58
CA GLU A 87 -37.08 -3.34 29.62
C GLU A 87 -38.26 -3.22 30.61
N PRO A 88 -38.14 -3.70 31.85
CA PRO A 88 -39.20 -3.54 32.82
C PRO A 88 -39.28 -2.06 33.21
N PRO A 89 -40.49 -1.48 33.37
CA PRO A 89 -40.59 -0.10 33.80
C PRO A 89 -40.04 0.02 35.22
N PHE A 90 -38.95 0.77 35.39
CA PHE A 90 -38.56 1.33 36.68
C PHE A 90 -39.54 2.43 37.11
#